data_AF-A0A8W8KI44-F1
#
_entry.id   AF-A0A8W8KI44-F1
#
_cell.length_a   1.000
_cell.length_b   1.000
_cell.length_c   1.000
_cell.angle_alpha   90.00
_cell.angle_beta   90.00
_cell.angle_gamma   90.00
#
_symmetry.space_group_name_H-M   'P 1'
#
loop_
_entity.id
_entity.type
_entity.pdbx_description
1 polymer ?
#
loop_
_entity_poly.entity_id
_entity_poly.type
_entity_poly.pdbx_seq_one_letter_code
_entity_poly.pdbx_strand_id
1 'polypeptide(L)'
;MKEKFERIGISKSKGRTHSPKPRKPATNFSVSPTVKEFQEMKIKCEDEEESDVKKTSDDLPPLPQPSPVVIPIRKGRKGSKWQASGFLTKVGDQISSYTAESGVTYRQGDTVYLENPRLDNPYYVCGIKEFRLTKKDTLVVTIKWYFRSSEVPGSVYQLLVQDRHTENSTGRDSALSDPKIKSRELFISNASDTYPVKALRGKCKVEHFQDIYSAKNFNPRDDTFFYVLEYNPKTKRLATTQGEIRVGPSHQARLPEFRRDVLPSQMPENPERWEELRWRPFSVGDGDLMMYLRAARSVAAFAGMCDGGSTEDGCQAASMDETTINAMDTLHRCNYDHGKALQALVKSPALRSIEKKWTEDELKRFVKGLRTYGKDFFKIRKELVAS
;
A
#
# COMPACT_ATOMS: atom_id res chain seq x y z
N MET A 1 -7.85 -36.91 -4.74
CA MET A 1 -9.11 -36.37 -5.27
C MET A 1 -8.88 -35.67 -6.61
N LYS A 2 -8.23 -36.39 -7.54
CA LYS A 2 -7.90 -35.98 -8.91
C LYS A 2 -8.32 -37.15 -9.78
N GLU A 3 -9.60 -37.18 -10.16
CA GLU A 3 -10.18 -38.04 -11.20
C GLU A 3 -11.70 -37.82 -11.19
N LYS A 4 -12.17 -36.93 -12.07
CA LYS A 4 -13.54 -36.79 -12.60
C LYS A 4 -13.73 -35.37 -13.08
N PHE A 5 -13.20 -35.03 -14.25
CA PHE A 5 -13.76 -33.97 -15.11
C PHE A 5 -13.25 -34.20 -16.53
N GLU A 6 -13.81 -35.21 -17.18
CA GLU A 6 -13.66 -35.37 -18.62
C GLU A 6 -14.95 -35.99 -19.15
N ARG A 7 -15.82 -35.11 -19.67
CA ARG A 7 -16.96 -35.38 -20.56
C ARG A 7 -17.77 -34.09 -20.66
N ILE A 8 -17.47 -33.29 -21.68
CA ILE A 8 -18.43 -32.56 -22.51
C ILE A 8 -17.63 -32.19 -23.77
N GLY A 9 -17.90 -32.92 -24.85
CA GLY A 9 -17.37 -32.62 -26.17
C GLY A 9 -18.13 -31.44 -26.75
N ILE A 10 -17.40 -30.39 -27.14
CA ILE A 10 -17.91 -29.31 -27.98
C ILE A 10 -16.94 -29.15 -29.15
N SER A 11 -17.48 -29.43 -30.34
CA SER A 11 -16.83 -29.35 -31.64
C SER A 11 -16.47 -27.90 -32.00
N LYS A 12 -15.21 -27.67 -32.40
CA LYS A 12 -14.73 -26.40 -32.95
C LYS A 12 -15.17 -26.26 -34.42
N SER A 13 -16.12 -25.37 -34.72
CA SER A 13 -16.41 -24.93 -36.08
C SER A 13 -15.50 -23.77 -36.49
N LYS A 14 -14.72 -23.96 -37.56
CA LYS A 14 -13.84 -22.96 -38.18
C LYS A 14 -14.65 -21.93 -38.97
N GLY A 15 -14.67 -20.68 -38.53
CA GLY A 15 -15.16 -19.54 -39.30
C GLY A 15 -14.02 -18.84 -40.05
N ARG A 16 -14.12 -18.77 -41.38
CA ARG A 16 -13.20 -18.08 -42.28
C ARG A 16 -13.32 -16.56 -42.13
N THR A 17 -12.17 -15.90 -41.98
CA THR A 17 -11.99 -14.45 -42.08
C THR A 17 -11.87 -14.04 -43.55
N HIS A 18 -12.72 -13.11 -44.04
CA HIS A 18 -12.49 -12.39 -45.29
C HIS A 18 -12.32 -10.89 -44.99
N SER A 19 -11.08 -10.42 -45.12
CA SER A 19 -10.72 -9.00 -45.09
C SER A 19 -10.67 -8.46 -46.53
N PRO A 20 -11.31 -7.32 -46.86
CA PRO A 20 -11.07 -6.64 -48.13
C PRO A 20 -9.84 -5.72 -48.05
N LYS A 21 -9.03 -5.74 -49.12
CA LYS A 21 -7.82 -4.90 -49.31
C LYS A 21 -8.17 -3.41 -49.52
N PRO A 22 -7.26 -2.48 -49.17
CA PRO A 22 -7.48 -1.03 -49.28
C PRO A 22 -7.23 -0.49 -50.71
N ARG A 23 -8.00 0.53 -51.12
CA ARG A 23 -7.75 1.34 -52.33
C ARG A 23 -6.82 2.52 -52.01
N LYS A 24 -5.91 2.83 -52.94
CA LYS A 24 -4.98 3.99 -52.92
C LYS A 24 -5.64 5.29 -53.46
N PRO A 25 -5.05 6.48 -53.20
CA PRO A 25 -5.78 7.71 -52.94
C PRO A 25 -5.90 8.65 -54.16
N ALA A 26 -6.87 9.57 -54.09
CA ALA A 26 -6.96 10.76 -54.92
C ALA A 26 -6.54 12.00 -54.11
N THR A 27 -6.06 12.99 -54.85
CA THR A 27 -5.16 14.10 -54.52
C THR A 27 -5.77 15.31 -53.78
N ASN A 28 -4.93 15.91 -52.93
CA ASN A 28 -4.74 17.34 -52.58
C ASN A 28 -5.91 18.19 -52.05
N PHE A 29 -5.91 18.39 -50.73
CA PHE A 29 -6.24 19.66 -50.08
C PHE A 29 -5.19 19.97 -49.00
N SER A 30 -4.79 21.24 -48.92
CA SER A 30 -3.82 21.81 -47.98
C SER A 30 -4.18 21.55 -46.51
N VAL A 31 -3.29 20.91 -45.75
CA VAL A 31 -3.47 20.62 -44.31
C VAL A 31 -2.37 21.34 -43.53
N SER A 32 -2.76 22.09 -42.51
CA SER A 32 -1.91 22.66 -41.45
C SER A 32 -1.25 21.54 -40.63
N PRO A 33 -0.05 21.73 -40.06
CA PRO A 33 0.76 20.63 -39.53
C PRO A 33 0.05 19.90 -38.38
N THR A 34 -0.10 18.58 -38.51
CA THR A 34 -0.64 17.70 -37.48
C THR A 34 0.39 17.39 -36.39
N VAL A 35 -0.10 17.12 -35.18
CA VAL A 35 0.62 16.80 -33.93
C VAL A 35 1.78 15.80 -34.06
N LYS A 36 1.84 14.97 -35.11
CA LYS A 36 2.98 14.08 -35.42
C LYS A 36 4.25 14.82 -35.86
N GLU A 37 4.14 15.92 -36.60
CA GLU A 37 5.32 16.67 -37.08
C GLU A 37 6.00 17.48 -35.96
N PHE A 38 5.24 17.89 -34.94
CA PHE A 38 5.81 18.45 -33.70
C PHE A 38 6.55 17.40 -32.86
N GLN A 39 6.21 16.13 -33.01
CA GLN A 39 6.86 15.03 -32.30
C GLN A 39 8.15 14.60 -33.01
N GLU A 40 8.18 14.61 -34.35
CA GLU A 40 9.39 14.33 -35.13
C GLU A 40 10.43 15.47 -35.08
N MET A 41 10.02 16.75 -35.03
CA MET A 41 10.97 17.86 -34.79
C MET A 41 11.56 17.85 -33.38
N LYS A 42 10.82 17.34 -32.38
CA LYS A 42 11.33 17.21 -31.01
C LYS A 42 12.32 16.05 -30.87
N ILE A 43 12.11 14.97 -31.62
CA ILE A 43 13.06 13.83 -31.68
C ILE A 43 14.35 14.24 -32.41
N LYS A 44 14.26 15.02 -33.49
CA LYS A 44 15.45 15.42 -34.27
C LYS A 44 16.34 16.47 -33.61
N CYS A 45 15.84 17.22 -32.62
CA CYS A 45 16.65 18.11 -31.79
C CYS A 45 17.30 17.41 -30.59
N GLU A 46 16.86 16.21 -30.23
CA GLU A 46 17.43 15.41 -29.14
C GLU A 46 18.57 14.48 -29.63
N ASP A 47 18.70 14.27 -30.96
CA ASP A 47 19.67 13.33 -31.55
C ASP A 47 21.03 13.94 -31.96
N GLU A 48 21.27 15.25 -31.79
CA GLU A 48 22.60 15.88 -32.06
C GLU A 48 23.40 16.25 -30.80
N GLU A 49 22.98 15.83 -29.60
CA GLU A 49 23.72 16.07 -28.35
C GLU A 49 24.27 14.80 -27.67
N GLU A 50 24.28 13.64 -28.35
CA GLU A 50 24.86 12.40 -27.81
C GLU A 50 25.89 11.77 -28.75
N SER A 51 27.02 12.45 -28.96
CA SER A 51 28.26 11.84 -29.44
C SER A 51 29.40 12.06 -28.45
N ASP A 52 29.27 11.50 -27.25
CA ASP A 52 30.41 11.26 -26.35
C ASP A 52 30.40 9.80 -25.88
N VAL A 53 31.24 9.01 -26.54
CA VAL A 53 31.85 7.72 -26.17
C VAL A 53 31.18 6.92 -25.01
N LYS A 54 30.25 6.01 -25.36
CA LYS A 54 29.86 4.88 -24.48
C LYS A 54 30.96 3.81 -24.45
N LYS A 55 31.79 3.82 -23.40
CA LYS A 55 32.54 2.62 -22.96
C LYS A 55 31.55 1.63 -22.35
N THR A 56 31.64 0.37 -22.76
CA THR A 56 30.89 -0.78 -22.22
C THR A 56 31.15 -0.94 -20.73
N SER A 57 30.09 -1.16 -19.95
CA SER A 57 30.07 -1.25 -18.49
C SER A 57 30.70 -2.51 -17.89
N ASP A 58 31.32 -3.37 -18.70
CA ASP A 58 31.88 -4.66 -18.26
C ASP A 58 33.40 -4.63 -18.02
N ASP A 59 34.07 -3.49 -18.23
CA ASP A 59 35.53 -3.32 -18.01
C ASP A 59 35.87 -2.25 -16.95
N LEU A 60 34.90 -1.81 -16.15
CA LEU A 60 35.18 -0.94 -15.00
C LEU A 60 35.61 -1.80 -13.80
N PRO A 61 36.77 -1.53 -13.17
CA PRO A 61 37.11 -2.18 -11.91
C PRO A 61 35.97 -1.92 -10.92
N PRO A 62 35.56 -2.91 -10.11
CA PRO A 62 34.47 -2.72 -9.16
C PRO A 62 34.75 -1.47 -8.32
N LEU A 63 33.79 -0.56 -8.27
CA LEU A 63 33.85 0.62 -7.40
C LEU A 63 34.34 0.15 -6.02
N PRO A 64 35.31 0.84 -5.41
CA PRO A 64 35.86 0.43 -4.13
C PRO A 64 34.71 0.30 -3.14
N GLN A 65 34.40 -0.94 -2.74
CA GLN A 65 33.44 -1.20 -1.69
C GLN A 65 33.90 -0.41 -0.47
N PRO A 66 33.04 0.41 0.16
CA PRO A 66 33.46 1.24 1.28
C PRO A 66 34.04 0.35 2.37
N SER A 67 35.35 0.45 2.60
CA SER A 67 36.05 -0.36 3.58
C SER A 67 35.44 -0.12 4.97
N PRO A 68 35.23 -1.16 5.78
CA PRO A 68 34.69 -1.00 7.12
C PRO A 68 35.64 -0.14 7.97
N VAL A 69 35.14 0.97 8.50
CA VAL A 69 35.89 1.89 9.37
C VAL A 69 35.52 1.62 10.82
N VAL A 70 36.52 1.34 11.65
CA VAL A 70 36.34 1.13 13.10
C VAL A 70 36.62 2.44 13.84
N ILE A 71 35.63 2.91 14.59
CA ILE A 71 35.65 4.19 15.30
C ILE A 71 35.50 3.92 16.80
N PRO A 72 36.43 4.35 17.66
CA PRO A 72 36.27 4.23 19.10
C PRO A 72 35.17 5.16 19.61
N ILE A 73 34.32 4.67 20.50
CA ILE A 73 33.30 5.49 21.16
C ILE A 73 33.99 6.31 22.27
N ARG A 74 34.07 7.62 22.09
CA ARG A 74 34.79 8.51 23.02
C ARG A 74 34.10 8.55 24.39
N LYS A 75 34.86 8.28 25.47
CA LYS A 75 34.44 8.52 26.85
C LYS A 75 34.31 10.04 27.06
N GLY A 76 33.12 10.54 27.39
CA GLY A 76 32.91 11.93 27.77
C GLY A 76 33.64 12.30 29.05
N ARG A 77 33.72 13.61 29.33
CA ARG A 77 34.40 14.17 30.53
C ARG A 77 33.87 13.50 31.82
N LYS A 78 34.78 13.28 32.79
CA LYS A 78 34.51 12.68 34.10
C LYS A 78 33.18 13.19 34.69
N GLY A 79 32.19 12.30 34.82
CA GLY A 79 30.88 12.60 35.43
C GLY A 79 29.65 12.21 34.60
N SER A 80 29.78 11.91 33.30
CA SER A 80 28.63 11.46 32.49
C SER A 80 28.31 9.97 32.77
N LYS A 81 27.24 9.71 33.53
CA LYS A 81 26.70 8.36 33.81
C LYS A 81 26.20 7.59 32.56
N TRP A 82 26.29 8.18 31.37
CA TRP A 82 25.50 7.85 30.18
C TRP A 82 26.30 7.47 28.93
N GLN A 83 27.54 6.98 29.04
CA GLN A 83 28.28 6.54 27.84
C GLN A 83 28.83 5.12 27.98
N ALA A 84 28.56 4.33 26.93
CA ALA A 84 29.15 3.02 26.70
C ALA A 84 30.57 3.17 26.16
N SER A 85 31.48 2.28 26.54
CA SER A 85 32.80 2.08 25.95
C SER A 85 32.73 0.99 24.86
N GLY A 86 33.57 1.10 23.85
CA GLY A 86 33.67 0.11 22.77
C GLY A 86 34.01 0.73 21.42
N PHE A 87 33.79 -0.06 20.38
CA PHE A 87 34.11 0.28 18.99
C PHE A 87 32.86 0.18 18.12
N LEU A 88 32.68 1.17 17.26
CA LEU A 88 31.65 1.23 16.25
C LEU A 88 32.27 0.87 14.91
N THR A 89 31.67 -0.03 14.13
CA THR A 89 32.07 -0.28 12.74
C THR A 89 31.05 0.37 11.80
N LYS A 90 31.53 1.20 10.88
CA LYS A 90 30.73 1.81 9.81
C LYS A 90 31.13 1.28 8.46
N VAL A 91 30.17 1.16 7.55
CA VAL A 91 30.38 0.88 6.12
C VAL A 91 29.68 2.02 5.38
N GLY A 92 30.46 2.97 4.84
CA GLY A 92 29.94 4.27 4.42
C GLY A 92 29.33 5.04 5.60
N ASP A 93 28.12 5.55 5.42
CA ASP A 93 27.38 6.27 6.47
C ASP A 93 26.59 5.35 7.42
N GLN A 94 26.44 4.07 7.07
CA GLN A 94 25.67 3.13 7.86
C GLN A 94 26.52 2.48 8.95
N ILE A 95 25.93 2.32 10.13
CA ILE A 95 26.53 1.57 11.23
C ILE A 95 26.24 0.08 11.03
N SER A 96 27.29 -0.72 10.81
CA SER A 96 27.15 -2.16 10.58
C SER A 96 27.19 -2.96 11.88
N SER A 97 28.04 -2.57 12.84
CA SER A 97 28.17 -3.29 14.11
C SER A 97 28.69 -2.43 15.26
N TYR A 98 28.44 -2.89 16.48
CA TYR A 98 28.98 -2.36 17.73
C TYR A 98 29.72 -3.47 18.49
N THR A 99 30.98 -3.25 18.84
CA THR A 99 31.77 -4.14 19.69
C THR A 99 31.91 -3.51 21.07
N ALA A 100 31.34 -4.19 22.08
CA ALA A 100 31.46 -3.77 23.47
C ALA A 100 32.89 -3.94 24.01
N GLU A 101 33.20 -3.26 25.10
CA GLU A 101 34.50 -3.40 25.81
C GLU A 101 34.77 -4.84 26.27
N SER A 102 33.72 -5.64 26.49
CA SER A 102 33.83 -7.08 26.79
C SER A 102 34.29 -7.94 25.59
N GLY A 103 34.45 -7.35 24.40
CA GLY A 103 34.81 -8.04 23.17
C GLY A 103 33.63 -8.60 22.36
N VAL A 104 32.39 -8.47 22.86
CA VAL A 104 31.19 -8.97 22.16
C VAL A 104 30.79 -8.00 21.05
N THR A 105 30.75 -8.49 19.81
CA THR A 105 30.29 -7.72 18.62
C THR A 105 28.83 -7.99 18.30
N TYR A 106 28.01 -6.95 18.34
CA TYR A 106 26.59 -6.94 18.00
C TYR A 106 26.35 -6.39 16.60
N ARG A 107 25.45 -7.02 15.84
CA ARG A 107 25.08 -6.67 14.47
C ARG A 107 23.56 -6.52 14.34
N GLN A 108 23.13 -5.83 13.28
CA GLN A 108 21.73 -5.83 12.91
C GLN A 108 21.21 -7.25 12.70
N GLY A 109 20.01 -7.55 13.19
CA GLY A 109 19.40 -8.88 13.13
C GLY A 109 19.75 -9.79 14.31
N ASP A 110 20.81 -9.50 15.07
CA ASP A 110 21.17 -10.29 16.25
C ASP A 110 20.06 -10.25 17.31
N THR A 111 19.87 -11.38 17.99
CA THR A 111 19.05 -11.48 19.20
C THR A 111 19.90 -11.36 20.44
N VAL A 112 19.43 -10.56 21.41
CA VAL A 112 20.23 -10.09 22.54
C VAL A 112 19.42 -10.06 23.83
N TYR A 113 20.14 -10.20 24.93
CA TYR A 113 19.64 -9.86 26.26
C TYR A 113 19.81 -8.37 26.51
N LEU A 114 18.71 -7.72 26.89
CA LEU A 114 18.68 -6.33 27.31
C LEU A 114 18.42 -6.25 28.81
N GLU A 115 19.13 -5.36 29.48
CA GLU A 115 19.01 -5.13 30.92
C GLU A 115 17.56 -4.87 31.34
N ASN A 116 17.13 -5.59 32.38
CA ASN A 116 15.86 -5.34 33.05
C ASN A 116 16.11 -4.50 34.30
N PRO A 117 15.51 -3.30 34.45
CA PRO A 117 15.67 -2.48 35.65
C PRO A 117 15.17 -3.15 36.94
N ARG A 118 14.28 -4.15 36.84
CA ARG A 118 13.80 -4.93 37.98
C ARG A 118 14.70 -6.13 38.16
N LEU A 119 15.47 -6.15 39.25
CA LEU A 119 16.49 -7.18 39.53
C LEU A 119 15.88 -8.58 39.70
N ASP A 120 14.62 -8.65 40.11
CA ASP A 120 13.88 -9.88 40.36
C ASP A 120 13.42 -10.56 39.06
N ASN A 121 13.49 -9.82 37.94
CA ASN A 121 13.05 -10.30 36.64
C ASN A 121 14.24 -10.66 35.74
N PRO A 122 14.08 -11.65 34.85
CA PRO A 122 15.11 -11.98 33.88
C PRO A 122 15.35 -10.80 32.91
N TYR A 123 16.49 -10.85 32.24
CA TYR A 123 16.76 -9.95 31.11
C TYR A 123 15.65 -10.05 30.06
N TYR A 124 15.34 -8.89 29.47
CA TYR A 124 14.47 -8.83 28.31
C TYR A 124 15.15 -9.49 27.12
N VAL A 125 14.36 -10.12 26.25
CA VAL A 125 14.84 -10.68 24.99
C VAL A 125 14.44 -9.72 23.88
N CYS A 126 15.41 -9.31 23.08
CA CYS A 126 15.21 -8.31 22.03
C CYS A 126 15.94 -8.72 20.75
N GLY A 127 15.49 -8.22 19.61
CA GLY A 127 16.25 -8.26 18.36
C GLY A 127 16.80 -6.88 18.01
N ILE A 128 18.01 -6.80 17.50
CA ILE A 128 18.62 -5.55 17.05
C ILE A 128 18.04 -5.19 15.69
N LYS A 129 17.31 -4.06 15.61
CA LYS A 129 16.75 -3.55 14.37
C LYS A 129 17.76 -2.68 13.62
N GLU A 130 18.46 -1.81 14.33
CA GLU A 130 19.50 -0.93 13.77
C GLU A 130 20.29 -0.25 14.90
N PHE A 131 21.45 0.30 14.54
CA PHE A 131 22.20 1.22 15.39
C PHE A 131 22.15 2.63 14.80
N ARG A 132 22.07 3.64 15.66
CA ARG A 132 22.08 5.04 15.23
C ARG A 132 22.80 5.93 16.24
N LEU A 133 23.34 7.03 15.76
CA LEU A 133 23.87 8.09 16.62
C LEU A 133 22.78 9.13 16.86
N THR A 134 22.64 9.55 18.12
CA THR A 134 21.77 10.69 18.48
C THR A 134 22.44 12.01 18.09
N LYS A 135 21.69 13.13 18.12
CA LYS A 135 22.23 14.49 17.90
C LYS A 135 23.40 14.88 18.83
N LYS A 136 23.58 14.16 19.94
CA LYS A 136 24.66 14.36 20.93
C LYS A 136 25.80 13.35 20.75
N ASP A 137 25.89 12.69 19.60
CA ASP A 137 26.85 11.63 19.29
C ASP A 137 26.84 10.42 20.25
N THR A 138 25.73 10.20 20.97
CA THR A 138 25.54 8.98 21.76
C THR A 138 25.03 7.86 20.86
N LEU A 139 25.74 6.73 20.86
CA LEU A 139 25.33 5.51 20.16
C LEU A 139 24.15 4.84 20.88
N VAL A 140 23.07 4.63 20.14
CA VAL A 140 21.86 3.95 20.61
C VAL A 140 21.49 2.82 19.66
N VAL A 141 20.76 1.84 20.19
CA VAL A 141 20.24 0.69 19.46
C VAL A 141 18.72 0.76 19.43
N THR A 142 18.15 0.62 18.24
CA THR A 142 16.71 0.40 18.07
C THR A 142 16.46 -1.11 18.12
N ILE A 143 15.55 -1.54 18.99
CA ILE A 143 15.27 -2.96 19.23
C ILE A 143 13.84 -3.33 18.81
N LYS A 144 13.63 -4.62 18.51
CA LYS A 144 12.31 -5.26 18.46
C LYS A 144 12.13 -6.16 19.69
N TRP A 145 10.91 -6.24 20.20
CA TRP A 145 10.63 -6.99 21.43
C TRP A 145 10.30 -8.45 21.16
N TYR A 146 10.75 -9.32 22.06
CA TYR A 146 10.22 -10.66 22.24
C TYR A 146 9.70 -10.80 23.67
N PHE A 147 8.40 -11.02 23.80
CA PHE A 147 7.73 -11.10 25.10
C PHE A 147 7.73 -12.53 25.61
N ARG A 148 8.04 -12.71 26.90
CA ARG A 148 7.81 -13.96 27.62
C ARG A 148 6.33 -14.12 27.92
N SER A 149 5.88 -15.34 28.19
CA SER A 149 4.51 -15.61 28.65
C SER A 149 4.11 -14.80 29.89
N SER A 150 5.04 -14.58 30.82
CA SER A 150 4.84 -13.76 32.01
C SER A 150 4.74 -12.25 31.74
N GLU A 151 5.18 -11.80 30.57
CA GLU A 151 5.17 -10.38 30.17
C GLU A 151 3.92 -10.03 29.33
N VAL A 152 3.14 -11.05 28.94
CA VAL A 152 1.85 -10.91 28.25
C VAL A 152 0.72 -10.87 29.29
N PRO A 153 -0.32 -10.03 29.13
CA PRO A 153 -1.44 -9.98 30.05
C PRO A 153 -2.10 -11.36 30.23
N GLY A 154 -2.44 -11.72 31.47
CA GLY A 154 -2.99 -13.04 31.81
C GLY A 154 -4.24 -13.42 30.99
N SER A 155 -5.12 -12.47 30.69
CA SER A 155 -6.30 -12.70 29.85
C SER A 155 -5.95 -13.14 28.43
N VAL A 156 -4.88 -12.58 27.85
CA VAL A 156 -4.41 -12.94 26.51
C VAL A 156 -3.76 -14.31 26.52
N TYR A 157 -2.95 -14.60 27.55
CA TYR A 157 -2.32 -15.92 27.71
C TYR A 157 -3.36 -17.03 27.97
N GLN A 158 -4.40 -16.75 28.75
CA GLN A 158 -5.48 -17.70 29.03
C GLN A 158 -6.26 -18.08 27.76
N LEU A 159 -6.54 -17.10 26.89
CA LEU A 159 -7.16 -17.35 25.58
C LEU A 159 -6.27 -18.24 24.70
N LEU A 160 -4.96 -17.98 24.65
CA LEU A 160 -4.01 -18.84 23.94
C LEU A 160 -4.05 -20.29 24.44
N VAL A 161 -4.08 -20.48 25.76
CA VAL A 161 -4.18 -21.81 26.37
C VAL A 161 -5.49 -22.48 25.96
N GLN A 162 -6.61 -21.77 25.96
CA GLN A 162 -7.92 -22.27 25.53
C GLN A 162 -7.93 -22.67 24.04
N ASP A 163 -7.38 -21.83 23.16
CA ASP A 163 -7.29 -22.10 21.73
C ASP A 163 -6.49 -23.39 21.47
N ARG A 164 -5.34 -23.54 22.13
CA ARG A 164 -4.50 -24.75 22.04
C ARG A 164 -5.22 -26.00 22.57
N HIS A 165 -6.00 -25.89 23.65
CA HIS A 165 -6.80 -27.02 24.15
C HIS A 165 -7.91 -27.44 23.18
N THR A 166 -8.52 -26.46 22.49
CA THR A 166 -9.56 -26.70 21.49
C THR A 166 -8.98 -27.38 20.24
N GLU A 167 -7.80 -26.97 19.80
CA GLU A 167 -7.09 -27.64 18.69
C GLU A 167 -6.66 -29.07 19.07
N ASN A 168 -6.23 -29.29 20.31
CA ASN A 168 -5.84 -30.63 20.79
C ASN A 168 -7.04 -31.60 20.92
N SER A 169 -8.29 -31.11 21.00
CA SER A 169 -9.48 -31.98 21.07
C SER A 169 -9.74 -32.73 19.77
N THR A 170 -9.03 -32.39 18.69
CA THR A 170 -9.08 -33.08 17.39
C THR A 170 -8.24 -34.38 17.34
N GLY A 171 -7.71 -34.84 18.48
CA GLY A 171 -6.96 -36.11 18.59
C GLY A 171 -5.47 -36.00 18.24
N ARG A 172 -4.92 -34.78 18.19
CA ARG A 172 -3.47 -34.54 18.03
C ARG A 172 -2.81 -34.38 19.40
N ASP A 173 -1.65 -35.02 19.58
CA ASP A 173 -0.83 -34.87 20.79
C ASP A 173 -0.57 -33.41 21.12
N SER A 174 -0.75 -33.04 22.40
CA SER A 174 -0.47 -31.70 22.94
C SER A 174 0.82 -31.16 22.37
N ALA A 175 0.73 -30.07 21.60
CA ALA A 175 1.81 -29.65 20.73
C ALA A 175 3.13 -29.27 21.46
N LEU A 176 3.05 -28.85 22.73
CA LEU A 176 4.19 -28.64 23.62
C LEU A 176 3.91 -29.25 25.01
N SER A 177 4.29 -30.52 25.22
CA SER A 177 4.11 -31.20 26.51
C SER A 177 5.27 -30.95 27.49
N ASP A 178 6.50 -30.80 26.99
CA ASP A 178 7.68 -30.58 27.83
C ASP A 178 7.69 -29.17 28.45
N PRO A 179 7.62 -29.04 29.80
CA PRO A 179 7.70 -27.76 30.48
C PRO A 179 8.98 -26.97 30.16
N LYS A 180 10.10 -27.67 29.89
CA LYS A 180 11.36 -27.02 29.52
C LYS A 180 11.25 -26.30 28.20
N ILE A 181 10.65 -26.92 27.19
CA ILE A 181 10.42 -26.28 25.88
C ILE A 181 9.40 -25.15 26.04
N LYS A 182 8.29 -25.39 26.74
CA LYS A 182 7.24 -24.38 26.96
C LYS A 182 7.78 -23.10 27.62
N SER A 183 8.74 -23.20 28.54
CA SER A 183 9.37 -22.04 29.18
C SER A 183 10.28 -21.21 28.25
N ARG A 184 10.62 -21.73 27.07
CA ARG A 184 11.47 -21.07 26.07
C ARG A 184 10.68 -20.40 24.94
N GLU A 185 9.35 -20.48 24.98
CA GLU A 185 8.46 -19.79 24.04
C GLU A 185 8.42 -18.29 24.31
N LEU A 186 8.61 -17.50 23.25
CA LEU A 186 8.47 -16.05 23.22
C LEU A 186 7.41 -15.64 22.18
N PHE A 187 6.98 -14.38 22.27
CA PHE A 187 6.06 -13.76 21.32
C PHE A 187 6.74 -12.55 20.68
N ILE A 188 7.01 -12.61 19.37
CA ILE A 188 7.63 -11.49 18.65
C ILE A 188 6.68 -10.28 18.63
N SER A 189 7.21 -9.07 18.63
CA SER A 189 6.38 -7.88 18.43
C SER A 189 7.00 -6.93 17.42
N ASN A 190 6.14 -6.29 16.63
CA ASN A 190 6.52 -5.17 15.76
C ASN A 190 6.73 -3.86 16.54
N ALA A 191 6.47 -3.83 17.85
CA ALA A 191 6.85 -2.71 18.70
C ALA A 191 8.38 -2.52 18.70
N SER A 192 8.83 -1.26 18.63
CA SER A 192 10.24 -0.91 18.64
C SER A 192 10.51 0.21 19.62
N ASP A 193 11.60 0.09 20.38
CA ASP A 193 12.08 1.10 21.31
C ASP A 193 13.57 1.36 21.10
N THR A 194 14.09 2.45 21.65
CA THR A 194 15.50 2.83 21.53
C THR A 194 16.17 2.86 22.89
N TYR A 195 17.28 2.14 23.01
CA TYR A 195 18.06 2.06 24.24
C TYR A 195 19.52 2.46 24.01
N PRO A 196 20.23 2.96 25.02
CA PRO A 196 21.69 3.09 24.94
C PRO A 196 22.32 1.71 24.79
N VAL A 197 23.36 1.58 23.96
CA VAL A 197 24.04 0.29 23.73
C VAL A 197 24.62 -0.35 24.99
N LYS A 198 24.85 0.43 26.05
CA LYS A 198 25.27 -0.05 27.38
C LYS A 198 24.27 -1.02 28.02
N ALA A 199 23.00 -0.94 27.65
CA ALA A 199 21.96 -1.82 28.18
C ALA A 199 22.06 -3.27 27.62
N LEU A 200 22.88 -3.51 26.59
CA LEU A 200 23.12 -4.85 26.04
C LEU A 200 23.95 -5.69 27.01
N ARG A 201 23.45 -6.89 27.36
CA ARG A 201 24.07 -7.78 28.35
C ARG A 201 24.65 -9.06 27.76
N GLY A 202 24.25 -9.43 26.55
CA GLY A 202 24.80 -10.59 25.85
C GLY A 202 23.97 -10.95 24.61
N LYS A 203 24.44 -11.92 23.84
CA LYS A 203 23.67 -12.49 22.72
C LYS A 203 22.87 -13.70 23.19
N CYS A 204 21.74 -13.90 22.54
CA CYS A 204 20.95 -15.13 22.62
C CYS A 204 20.54 -15.54 21.20
N LYS A 205 19.89 -16.69 21.07
CA LYS A 205 19.35 -17.18 19.78
C LYS A 205 17.83 -17.31 19.90
N VAL A 206 17.09 -16.72 18.96
CA VAL A 206 15.64 -16.90 18.86
C VAL A 206 15.31 -17.49 17.49
N GLU A 207 14.68 -18.67 17.49
CA GLU A 207 14.28 -19.39 16.27
C GLU A 207 12.80 -19.17 15.95
N HIS A 208 12.49 -19.02 14.67
CA HIS A 208 11.11 -18.93 14.20
C HIS A 208 10.61 -20.31 13.80
N PHE A 209 9.41 -20.67 14.27
CA PHE A 209 8.69 -21.85 13.80
C PHE A 209 7.38 -21.44 13.15
N GLN A 210 7.02 -22.14 12.08
CA GLN A 210 5.80 -21.86 11.32
C GLN A 210 4.54 -22.13 12.14
N ASP A 211 4.57 -23.18 12.95
CA ASP A 211 3.48 -23.61 13.79
C ASP A 211 3.99 -24.23 15.10
N ILE A 212 3.06 -24.54 15.99
CA ILE A 212 3.36 -25.12 17.30
C ILE A 212 3.87 -26.58 17.19
N TYR A 213 3.59 -27.27 16.09
CA TYR A 213 3.98 -28.66 15.89
C TYR A 213 5.44 -28.78 15.47
N SER A 214 5.91 -27.92 14.57
CA SER A 214 7.30 -27.81 14.16
C SER A 214 8.22 -27.39 15.31
N ALA A 215 7.69 -26.60 16.27
CA ALA A 215 8.39 -26.23 17.50
C ALA A 215 8.72 -27.44 18.41
N LYS A 216 8.10 -28.62 18.21
CA LYS A 216 8.49 -29.86 18.94
C LYS A 216 9.95 -30.25 18.71
N ASN A 217 10.52 -29.88 17.57
CA ASN A 217 11.92 -30.17 17.22
C ASN A 217 12.91 -29.17 17.84
N PHE A 218 12.43 -28.21 18.63
CA PHE A 218 13.29 -27.25 19.31
C PHE A 218 14.17 -27.93 20.36
N ASN A 219 15.46 -27.63 20.33
CA ASN A 219 16.43 -28.15 21.30
C ASN A 219 16.70 -27.11 22.40
N PRO A 220 16.14 -27.27 23.63
CA PRO A 220 16.26 -26.27 24.68
C PRO A 220 17.68 -26.21 25.26
N ARG A 221 18.41 -25.14 24.93
CA ARG A 221 19.68 -24.73 25.56
C ARG A 221 19.49 -23.45 26.39
N ASP A 222 20.49 -23.08 27.17
CA ASP A 222 20.39 -21.97 28.13
C ASP A 222 20.11 -20.61 27.47
N ASP A 223 20.64 -20.35 26.28
CA ASP A 223 20.50 -19.08 25.55
C ASP A 223 19.69 -19.19 24.25
N THR A 224 18.85 -20.22 24.13
CA THR A 224 18.00 -20.43 22.97
C THR A 224 16.54 -20.27 23.34
N PHE A 225 15.79 -19.60 22.48
CA PHE A 225 14.35 -19.41 22.56
C PHE A 225 13.72 -19.64 21.19
N PHE A 226 12.40 -19.67 21.15
CA PHE A 226 11.67 -19.72 19.89
C PHE A 226 10.38 -18.90 19.95
N TYR A 227 9.80 -18.62 18.79
CA TYR A 227 8.47 -18.01 18.69
C TYR A 227 7.68 -18.59 17.52
N VAL A 228 6.37 -18.64 17.70
CA VAL A 228 5.38 -19.06 16.69
C VAL A 228 4.37 -17.94 16.41
N LEU A 229 4.09 -17.12 17.43
CA LEU A 229 3.06 -16.08 17.40
C LEU A 229 3.68 -14.69 17.57
N GLU A 230 3.00 -13.70 17.00
CA GLU A 230 3.23 -12.28 17.19
C GLU A 230 2.29 -11.74 18.27
N TYR A 231 2.81 -10.92 19.18
CA TYR A 231 2.04 -10.17 20.17
C TYR A 231 2.04 -8.67 19.84
N ASN A 232 0.83 -8.10 19.75
CA ASN A 232 0.64 -6.66 19.61
C ASN A 232 0.29 -6.03 20.98
N PRO A 233 1.20 -5.28 21.61
CA PRO A 233 0.95 -4.69 22.93
C PRO A 233 -0.11 -3.58 22.93
N LYS A 234 -0.39 -2.94 21.78
CA LYS A 234 -1.42 -1.90 21.67
C LYS A 234 -2.82 -2.48 21.66
N THR A 235 -3.03 -3.57 20.91
CA THR A 235 -4.34 -4.21 20.76
C THR A 235 -4.53 -5.37 21.74
N LYS A 236 -3.49 -5.78 22.47
CA LYS A 236 -3.47 -6.93 23.39
C LYS A 236 -3.95 -8.21 22.71
N ARG A 237 -3.44 -8.48 21.52
CA ARG A 237 -3.80 -9.66 20.71
C ARG A 237 -2.57 -10.45 20.30
N LEU A 238 -2.75 -11.76 20.24
CA LEU A 238 -1.84 -12.69 19.60
C LEU A 238 -2.33 -12.99 18.18
N ALA A 239 -1.38 -13.12 17.25
CA ALA A 239 -1.63 -13.50 15.88
C ALA A 239 -0.53 -14.45 15.40
N THR A 240 -0.80 -15.21 14.36
CA THR A 240 0.23 -15.97 13.66
C THR A 240 1.21 -15.01 12.97
N THR A 241 2.50 -15.39 12.92
CA THR A 241 3.54 -14.60 12.24
C THR A 241 3.38 -14.57 10.72
N GLN A 242 2.54 -15.47 10.19
CA GLN A 242 2.14 -15.52 8.78
C GLN A 242 0.64 -15.25 8.71
N GLY A 243 0.18 -14.47 7.73
CA GLY A 243 -1.25 -14.28 7.52
C GLY A 243 -1.95 -15.63 7.39
N GLU A 244 -2.95 -15.89 8.23
CA GLU A 244 -3.63 -17.18 8.28
C GLU A 244 -5.05 -17.07 7.75
N ILE A 245 -5.44 -18.04 6.93
CA ILE A 245 -6.83 -18.22 6.52
C ILE A 245 -7.58 -18.88 7.67
N ARG A 246 -8.53 -18.17 8.25
CA ARG A 246 -9.40 -18.72 9.30
C ARG A 246 -10.56 -19.47 8.66
N VAL A 247 -10.73 -20.72 9.06
CA VAL A 247 -11.80 -21.61 8.59
C VAL A 247 -12.73 -21.90 9.77
N GLY A 248 -14.01 -21.59 9.62
CA GLY A 248 -15.04 -21.88 10.62
C GLY A 248 -16.32 -21.06 10.43
N PRO A 249 -17.46 -21.49 11.01
CA PRO A 249 -18.76 -20.84 10.80
C PRO A 249 -18.80 -19.35 11.15
N SER A 250 -17.92 -18.89 12.05
CA SER A 250 -17.78 -17.48 12.44
C SER A 250 -16.99 -16.63 11.44
N HIS A 251 -16.30 -17.25 10.49
CA HIS A 251 -15.44 -16.59 9.50
C HIS A 251 -15.95 -16.79 8.07
N GLN A 252 -16.83 -17.76 7.84
CA GLN A 252 -17.37 -18.09 6.51
C GLN A 252 -18.77 -17.53 6.34
N ALA A 253 -19.04 -16.92 5.17
CA ALA A 253 -20.39 -16.51 4.82
C ALA A 253 -21.29 -17.73 4.63
N ARG A 254 -22.55 -17.62 5.06
CA ARG A 254 -23.58 -18.59 4.69
C ARG A 254 -23.91 -18.40 3.21
N LEU A 255 -23.68 -19.43 2.42
CA LEU A 255 -24.02 -19.39 1.00
C LEU A 255 -25.54 -19.33 0.83
N PRO A 256 -26.06 -18.46 -0.05
CA PRO A 256 -27.48 -18.45 -0.41
C PRO A 256 -27.85 -19.77 -1.10
N GLU A 257 -29.12 -20.15 -1.00
CA GLU A 257 -29.64 -21.33 -1.69
C GLU A 257 -29.59 -21.13 -3.20
N PHE A 258 -29.09 -22.15 -3.89
CA PHE A 258 -29.05 -22.14 -5.34
C PHE A 258 -30.46 -22.29 -5.92
N ARG A 259 -30.87 -21.36 -6.77
CA ARG A 259 -32.14 -21.40 -7.51
C ARG A 259 -31.87 -21.51 -9.01
N ARG A 260 -32.37 -22.58 -9.64
CA ARG A 260 -32.29 -22.76 -11.10
C ARG A 260 -33.39 -21.94 -11.78
N ASP A 261 -33.11 -21.49 -12.99
CA ASP A 261 -34.10 -20.96 -13.94
C ASP A 261 -34.93 -19.77 -13.40
N VAL A 262 -34.33 -18.93 -12.55
CA VAL A 262 -34.96 -17.70 -12.06
C VAL A 262 -34.88 -16.63 -13.15
N LEU A 263 -36.03 -16.20 -13.65
CA LEU A 263 -36.10 -15.04 -14.55
C LEU A 263 -35.78 -13.75 -13.77
N PRO A 264 -35.19 -12.71 -14.38
CA PRO A 264 -34.91 -11.44 -13.71
C PRO A 264 -36.14 -10.83 -13.01
N SER A 265 -37.34 -11.02 -13.54
CA SER A 265 -38.61 -10.56 -12.94
C SER A 265 -39.05 -11.35 -11.70
N GLN A 266 -38.49 -12.53 -11.47
CA GLN A 266 -38.76 -13.40 -10.33
C GLN A 266 -37.70 -13.29 -9.24
N MET A 267 -36.64 -12.50 -9.49
CA MET A 267 -35.68 -12.13 -8.46
C MET A 267 -36.40 -11.28 -7.41
N PRO A 268 -36.22 -11.57 -6.11
CA PRO A 268 -36.90 -10.83 -5.04
C PRO A 268 -36.38 -9.38 -4.87
N GLU A 269 -35.26 -9.07 -5.51
CA GLU A 269 -34.63 -7.75 -5.50
C GLU A 269 -35.33 -6.86 -6.52
N ASN A 270 -35.90 -5.75 -6.08
CA ASN A 270 -36.33 -4.69 -6.99
C ASN A 270 -35.10 -3.83 -7.34
N PRO A 271 -34.50 -3.98 -8.55
CA PRO A 271 -33.27 -3.29 -8.91
C PRO A 271 -33.44 -1.77 -8.86
N GLU A 272 -34.61 -1.25 -9.19
CA GLU A 272 -34.91 0.20 -9.20
C GLU A 272 -34.75 0.86 -7.82
N ARG A 273 -34.75 0.06 -6.73
CA ARG A 273 -34.48 0.56 -5.39
C ARG A 273 -32.99 0.82 -5.17
N TRP A 274 -32.11 0.10 -5.86
CA TRP A 274 -30.67 0.02 -5.57
C TRP A 274 -29.82 0.64 -6.68
N GLU A 275 -30.37 0.72 -7.90
CA GLU A 275 -29.71 1.27 -9.07
C GLU A 275 -30.65 2.18 -9.88
N GLU A 276 -30.05 3.15 -10.57
CA GLU A 276 -30.72 4.02 -11.54
C GLU A 276 -29.98 3.90 -12.88
N LEU A 277 -30.69 3.61 -13.96
CA LEU A 277 -30.09 3.57 -15.29
C LEU A 277 -29.68 4.99 -15.69
N ARG A 278 -28.39 5.19 -15.98
CA ARG A 278 -27.85 6.50 -16.41
C ARG A 278 -27.42 6.52 -17.87
N TRP A 279 -27.18 5.35 -18.46
CA TRP A 279 -26.81 5.21 -19.85
C TRP A 279 -27.15 3.81 -20.39
N ARG A 280 -27.78 3.76 -21.56
CA ARG A 280 -28.10 2.56 -22.32
C ARG A 280 -27.24 2.53 -23.59
N PRO A 281 -26.29 1.58 -23.70
CA PRO A 281 -25.47 1.39 -24.90
C PRO A 281 -26.33 1.19 -26.15
N PHE A 282 -25.78 1.53 -27.32
CA PHE A 282 -26.40 1.36 -28.64
C PHE A 282 -27.72 2.10 -28.88
N SER A 283 -28.13 2.98 -27.96
CA SER A 283 -29.32 3.82 -28.14
C SER A 283 -29.09 4.97 -29.13
N VAL A 284 -27.82 5.26 -29.47
CA VAL A 284 -27.35 6.28 -30.41
C VAL A 284 -26.13 5.72 -31.16
N GLY A 285 -26.02 6.01 -32.46
CA GLY A 285 -24.82 5.67 -33.23
C GLY A 285 -23.65 6.61 -32.93
N ASP A 286 -22.42 6.10 -32.93
CA ASP A 286 -21.23 6.86 -32.52
C ASP A 286 -21.06 8.18 -33.29
N GLY A 287 -21.39 8.22 -34.58
CA GLY A 287 -21.33 9.44 -35.39
C GLY A 287 -22.25 10.54 -34.85
N ASP A 288 -23.52 10.21 -34.61
CA ASP A 288 -24.53 11.15 -34.10
C ASP A 288 -24.22 11.56 -32.66
N LEU A 289 -23.75 10.63 -31.83
CA LEU A 289 -23.30 10.91 -30.48
C LEU A 289 -22.16 11.93 -30.48
N MET A 290 -21.15 11.74 -31.33
CA MET A 290 -20.01 12.66 -31.43
C MET A 290 -20.44 14.04 -31.95
N MET A 291 -21.39 14.11 -32.88
CA MET A 291 -21.95 15.38 -33.34
C MET A 291 -22.72 16.09 -32.23
N TYR A 292 -23.56 15.37 -31.48
CA TYR A 292 -24.30 15.91 -30.35
C TYR A 292 -23.37 16.41 -29.24
N LEU A 293 -22.35 15.63 -28.86
CA LEU A 293 -21.38 16.05 -27.86
C LEU A 293 -20.59 17.29 -28.30
N ARG A 294 -20.25 17.40 -29.59
CA ARG A 294 -19.63 18.62 -30.14
C ARG A 294 -20.56 19.82 -30.01
N ALA A 295 -21.84 19.68 -30.36
CA ALA A 295 -22.83 20.74 -30.21
C ALA A 295 -23.04 21.15 -28.74
N ALA A 296 -23.15 20.17 -27.83
CA ALA A 296 -23.27 20.41 -26.39
C ALA A 296 -22.05 21.18 -25.83
N ARG A 297 -20.83 20.82 -26.27
CA ARG A 297 -19.62 21.56 -25.90
C ARG A 297 -19.60 22.98 -26.46
N SER A 298 -20.11 23.22 -27.66
CA SER A 298 -20.26 24.58 -28.20
C SER A 298 -21.25 25.42 -27.39
N VAL A 299 -22.35 24.82 -26.91
CA VAL A 299 -23.31 25.50 -26.02
C VAL A 299 -22.65 25.88 -24.69
N ALA A 300 -21.88 24.96 -24.09
CA ALA A 300 -21.12 25.24 -22.87
C ALA A 300 -20.03 26.29 -23.08
N ALA A 301 -19.31 26.24 -24.21
CA ALA A 301 -18.31 27.24 -24.57
C ALA A 301 -18.91 28.64 -24.65
N PHE A 302 -20.07 28.76 -25.30
CA PHE A 302 -20.77 30.03 -25.44
C PHE A 302 -21.21 30.57 -24.09
N ALA A 303 -21.80 29.74 -23.24
CA ALA A 303 -22.17 30.12 -21.88
C ALA A 303 -20.95 30.58 -21.06
N GLY A 304 -19.83 29.84 -21.12
CA GLY A 304 -18.58 30.22 -20.46
C GLY A 304 -18.02 31.57 -20.93
N MET A 305 -18.09 31.87 -22.23
CA MET A 305 -17.70 33.19 -22.75
C MET A 305 -18.61 34.32 -22.24
N CYS A 306 -19.92 34.08 -22.16
CA CYS A 306 -20.88 35.06 -21.63
C CYS A 306 -20.68 35.32 -20.13
N ASP A 307 -20.37 34.27 -19.36
CA ASP A 307 -20.25 34.36 -17.90
C ASP A 307 -18.86 34.82 -17.45
N GLY A 308 -17.79 34.41 -18.13
CA GLY A 308 -16.40 34.74 -17.80
C GLY A 308 -15.83 35.95 -18.53
N GLY A 309 -16.44 36.34 -19.66
CA GLY A 309 -16.04 37.51 -20.44
C GLY A 309 -14.79 37.30 -21.31
N SER A 310 -14.24 36.08 -21.37
CA SER A 310 -13.09 35.74 -22.22
C SER A 310 -13.32 34.48 -23.06
N THR A 311 -12.55 34.34 -24.14
CA THR A 311 -12.54 33.11 -24.96
C THR A 311 -11.90 31.93 -24.22
N GLU A 312 -11.07 32.19 -23.22
CA GLU A 312 -10.42 31.16 -22.39
C GLU A 312 -11.45 30.47 -21.48
N ASP A 313 -12.36 31.23 -20.87
CA ASP A 313 -13.45 30.69 -20.06
C ASP A 313 -14.39 29.77 -20.86
N GLY A 314 -14.65 30.13 -22.12
CA GLY A 314 -15.40 29.27 -23.04
C GLY A 314 -14.66 27.97 -23.37
N CYS A 315 -13.36 28.05 -23.66
CA CYS A 315 -12.54 26.86 -23.93
C CYS A 315 -12.49 25.91 -22.72
N GLN A 316 -12.33 26.48 -21.51
CA GLN A 316 -12.33 25.71 -20.29
C GLN A 316 -13.68 25.02 -20.08
N ALA A 317 -14.80 25.76 -20.13
CA ALA A 317 -16.14 25.18 -19.97
C ALA A 317 -16.43 24.04 -20.98
N ALA A 318 -16.00 24.19 -22.24
CA ALA A 318 -16.19 23.18 -23.28
C ALA A 318 -15.37 21.88 -23.07
N SER A 319 -14.21 21.99 -22.42
CA SER A 319 -13.26 20.87 -22.22
C SER A 319 -13.48 20.10 -20.93
N MET A 320 -14.32 20.59 -20.00
CA MET A 320 -14.63 19.92 -18.74
C MET A 320 -15.34 18.57 -18.95
N ASP A 321 -14.98 17.59 -18.14
CA ASP A 321 -15.70 16.31 -18.04
C ASP A 321 -17.15 16.52 -17.59
N GLU A 322 -17.41 17.50 -16.71
CA GLU A 322 -18.76 17.85 -16.26
C GLU A 322 -19.70 18.20 -17.43
N THR A 323 -19.20 18.94 -18.42
CA THR A 323 -19.95 19.27 -19.64
C THR A 323 -20.31 18.00 -20.41
N THR A 324 -19.36 17.08 -20.52
CA THR A 324 -19.57 15.80 -21.20
C THR A 324 -20.58 14.93 -20.42
N ILE A 325 -20.44 14.83 -19.09
CA ILE A 325 -21.35 14.09 -18.21
C ILE A 325 -22.77 14.66 -18.30
N ASN A 326 -22.92 15.98 -18.21
CA ASN A 326 -24.23 16.64 -18.33
C ASN A 326 -24.88 16.37 -19.68
N ALA A 327 -24.10 16.43 -20.77
CA ALA A 327 -24.60 16.15 -22.10
C ALA A 327 -25.10 14.70 -22.22
N MET A 328 -24.37 13.74 -21.67
CA MET A 328 -24.73 12.32 -21.66
C MET A 328 -25.98 12.05 -20.80
N ASP A 329 -26.05 12.62 -19.59
CA ASP A 329 -27.22 12.52 -18.72
C ASP A 329 -28.46 13.16 -19.34
N THR A 330 -28.30 14.31 -19.98
CA THR A 330 -29.40 15.02 -20.64
C THR A 330 -29.89 14.25 -21.86
N LEU A 331 -28.97 13.64 -22.62
CA LEU A 331 -29.34 12.78 -23.74
C LEU A 331 -30.13 11.55 -23.26
N HIS A 332 -29.69 10.92 -22.17
CA HIS A 332 -30.42 9.80 -21.56
C HIS A 332 -31.83 10.22 -21.08
N ARG A 333 -31.94 11.33 -20.34
CA ARG A 333 -33.21 11.89 -19.86
C ARG A 333 -34.17 12.29 -20.98
N CYS A 334 -33.65 12.62 -22.15
CA CYS A 334 -34.42 12.93 -23.35
C CYS A 334 -34.67 11.71 -24.25
N ASN A 335 -34.54 10.50 -23.71
CA ASN A 335 -34.73 9.24 -24.43
C ASN A 335 -33.90 9.16 -25.72
N TYR A 336 -32.67 9.68 -25.69
CA TYR A 336 -31.73 9.68 -26.81
C TYR A 336 -32.16 10.49 -28.04
N ASP A 337 -33.11 11.42 -27.87
CA ASP A 337 -33.49 12.40 -28.87
C ASP A 337 -32.52 13.59 -28.83
N HIS A 338 -31.57 13.63 -29.76
CA HIS A 338 -30.53 14.67 -29.83
C HIS A 338 -31.10 16.09 -29.93
N GLY A 339 -32.22 16.26 -30.64
CA GLY A 339 -32.85 17.57 -30.84
C GLY A 339 -33.43 18.10 -29.53
N LYS A 340 -34.19 17.26 -28.83
CA LYS A 340 -34.75 17.61 -27.51
C LYS A 340 -33.66 17.81 -26.47
N ALA A 341 -32.64 16.94 -26.47
CA ALA A 341 -31.52 17.03 -25.55
C ALA A 341 -30.75 18.36 -25.74
N LEU A 342 -30.47 18.74 -26.98
CA LEU A 342 -29.79 19.99 -27.27
C LEU A 342 -30.63 21.21 -26.89
N GLN A 343 -31.94 21.19 -27.15
CA GLN A 343 -32.85 22.25 -26.69
C GLN A 343 -32.87 22.37 -25.16
N ALA A 344 -32.82 21.26 -24.44
CA ALA A 344 -32.74 21.26 -22.98
C ALA A 344 -31.42 21.87 -22.49
N LEU A 345 -30.30 21.53 -23.13
CA LEU A 345 -29.00 22.13 -22.84
C LEU A 345 -28.99 23.65 -23.12
N VAL A 346 -29.59 24.13 -24.21
CA VAL A 346 -29.65 25.58 -24.47
C VAL A 346 -30.45 26.34 -23.41
N LYS A 347 -31.52 25.73 -22.88
CA LYS A 347 -32.33 26.33 -21.80
C LYS A 347 -31.62 26.35 -20.46
N SER A 348 -30.70 25.42 -20.22
CA SER A 348 -29.89 25.34 -19.01
C SER A 348 -28.47 24.90 -19.38
N PRO A 349 -27.64 25.83 -19.91
CA PRO A 349 -26.32 25.50 -20.49
C PRO A 349 -25.32 24.95 -19.48
N ALA A 350 -25.55 25.21 -18.20
CA ALA A 350 -24.63 24.87 -17.13
C ALA A 350 -25.33 24.02 -16.06
N LEU A 351 -24.71 22.89 -15.71
CA LEU A 351 -24.75 22.45 -14.32
C LEU A 351 -23.92 23.45 -13.53
N ARG A 352 -24.43 23.92 -12.38
CA ARG A 352 -23.56 24.59 -11.41
C ARG A 352 -22.53 23.55 -10.98
N SER A 353 -21.31 23.69 -11.49
CA SER A 353 -20.18 22.82 -11.17
C SER A 353 -20.11 22.53 -9.68
N ILE A 354 -19.75 21.31 -9.30
CA ILE A 354 -19.52 20.96 -7.88
C ILE A 354 -18.29 21.70 -7.33
N GLU A 355 -17.54 22.40 -8.18
CA GLU A 355 -16.86 23.61 -7.74
C GLU A 355 -17.90 24.67 -7.30
N LYS A 356 -18.33 24.56 -6.03
CA LYS A 356 -18.32 25.78 -5.20
C LYS A 356 -16.95 26.39 -5.47
N LYS A 357 -16.86 27.43 -6.33
CA LYS A 357 -15.62 28.15 -6.58
C LYS A 357 -15.09 28.48 -5.20
N TRP A 358 -14.04 27.78 -4.79
CA TRP A 358 -13.34 28.16 -3.59
C TRP A 358 -12.87 29.58 -3.86
N THR A 359 -13.21 30.48 -2.94
CA THR A 359 -12.62 31.80 -2.96
C THR A 359 -11.10 31.64 -2.95
N GLU A 360 -10.37 32.60 -3.50
CA GLU A 360 -8.90 32.55 -3.45
C GLU A 360 -8.38 32.32 -2.02
N ASP A 361 -9.10 32.84 -1.02
CA ASP A 361 -8.77 32.67 0.38
C ASP A 361 -8.96 31.22 0.86
N GLU A 362 -10.03 30.54 0.47
CA GLU A 362 -10.23 29.12 0.76
C GLU A 362 -9.15 28.26 0.09
N LEU A 363 -8.79 28.58 -1.16
CA LEU A 363 -7.70 27.91 -1.87
C LEU A 363 -6.36 28.10 -1.16
N LYS A 364 -6.03 29.33 -0.75
CA LYS A 364 -4.82 29.65 0.02
C LYS A 364 -4.79 28.88 1.35
N ARG A 365 -5.92 28.82 2.07
CA ARG A 365 -6.04 28.08 3.33
C ARG A 365 -5.85 26.57 3.14
N PHE A 366 -6.39 26.01 2.06
CA PHE A 366 -6.19 24.59 1.75
C PHE A 366 -4.75 24.25 1.36
N VAL A 367 -4.11 25.06 0.51
CA VAL A 367 -2.69 24.86 0.14
C VAL A 367 -1.79 24.94 1.38
N LYS A 368 -2.09 25.87 2.31
CA LYS A 368 -1.41 25.95 3.61
C LYS A 368 -1.65 24.67 4.44
N GLY A 369 -2.87 24.16 4.44
CA GLY A 369 -3.24 22.92 5.11
C GLY A 369 -2.50 21.71 4.57
N LEU A 370 -2.41 21.55 3.25
CA LEU A 370 -1.63 20.48 2.62
C LEU A 370 -0.16 20.53 3.02
N ARG A 371 0.45 21.73 3.07
CA ARG A 371 1.85 21.90 3.49
C ARG A 371 2.06 21.58 4.97
N THR A 372 1.07 21.87 5.82
CA THR A 372 1.21 21.76 7.28
C THR A 372 0.82 20.36 7.79
N TYR A 373 -0.23 19.77 7.23
CA TYR A 373 -0.85 18.53 7.70
C TYR A 373 -0.75 17.37 6.71
N GLY A 374 -0.14 17.57 5.54
CA GLY A 374 -0.06 16.55 4.51
C GLY A 374 -1.45 16.21 3.94
N LYS A 375 -1.74 14.93 3.71
CA LYS A 375 -3.04 14.47 3.16
C LYS A 375 -4.09 14.18 4.24
N ASP A 376 -3.98 14.78 5.41
CA ASP A 376 -5.02 14.71 6.45
C ASP A 376 -6.15 15.70 6.13
N PHE A 377 -7.01 15.30 5.18
CA PHE A 377 -8.11 16.15 4.72
C PHE A 377 -9.14 16.45 5.82
N PHE A 378 -9.29 15.56 6.81
CA PHE A 378 -10.19 15.79 7.93
C PHE A 378 -9.69 16.97 8.77
N LYS A 379 -8.39 16.99 9.09
CA LYS A 379 -7.78 18.08 9.86
C LYS A 379 -7.74 19.39 9.08
N ILE A 380 -7.39 19.33 7.79
CA ILE A 380 -7.40 20.51 6.90
C ILE A 380 -8.79 21.13 6.85
N ARG A 381 -9.83 20.33 6.62
CA ARG A 381 -11.21 20.83 6.60
C ARG A 381 -11.59 21.47 7.93
N LYS A 382 -11.33 20.79 9.04
CA LYS A 382 -11.73 21.24 10.38
C LYS A 382 -11.06 22.55 10.81
N GLU A 383 -9.77 22.70 10.50
CA GLU A 383 -8.97 23.79 11.07
C GLU A 383 -8.74 24.96 10.12
N LEU A 384 -8.91 24.78 8.80
CA LEU A 384 -8.49 25.77 7.81
C LEU A 384 -9.56 26.11 6.77
N VAL A 385 -10.41 25.17 6.39
CA VAL A 385 -11.38 25.34 5.27
C VAL A 385 -12.84 25.23 5.75
N ALA A 386 -13.07 25.27 7.06
CA ALA A 386 -14.41 25.17 7.60
C ALA A 386 -15.25 26.39 7.19
N SER A 387 -16.30 26.14 6.41
CA SER A 387 -17.54 26.91 6.39
C SER A 387 -18.54 26.28 7.34
#